data_AF-B3U221-F1
#
_entry.id   AF-B3U221-F1
#
_cell.length_a   1.000
_cell.length_b   1.000
_cell.length_c   1.000
_cell.angle_alpha   90.00
_cell.angle_beta   90.00
_cell.angle_gamma   90.00
#
_symmetry.space_group_name_H-M   'P 1'
#
loop_
_entity.id
_entity.type
_entity.pdbx_description
1 polymer ?
#
loop_
_entity_poly.entity_id
_entity_poly.type
_entity_poly.pdbx_seq_one_letter_code
_entity_poly.pdbx_strand_id
1 'polypeptide(L)' 'TATKLISKVTGREIIARDASRFHRFKDGV' A
#
# COMPACT_ATOMS: atom_id res chain seq x y z
N THR A 1 -4.71 -3.47 -7.48
CA THR A 1 -5.66 -3.46 -6.35
C THR A 1 -5.87 -2.04 -5.86
N ALA A 2 -7.04 -1.73 -5.29
CA ALA A 2 -7.39 -0.39 -4.81
C ALA A 2 -6.31 0.25 -3.93
N THR A 3 -5.69 -0.50 -3.00
CA THR A 3 -4.64 -0.01 -2.09
C THR A 3 -3.44 0.61 -2.82
N LYS A 4 -3.04 0.02 -3.95
CA LYS A 4 -1.97 0.56 -4.80
C LYS A 4 -2.37 1.91 -5.40
N LEU A 5 -3.58 1.98 -5.97
CA LEU A 5 -4.11 3.23 -6.53
C LEU A 5 -4.22 4.32 -5.45
N ILE A 6 -4.68 3.97 -4.25
CA ILE A 6 -4.76 4.89 -3.11
C ILE A 6 -3.36 5.40 -2.74
N SER A 7 -2.36 4.52 -2.64
CA SER A 7 -0.97 4.94 -2.39
C SER A 7 -0.48 5.93 -3.44
N LYS A 8 -0.76 5.66 -4.73
CA LYS A 8 -0.36 6.52 -5.85
C LYS A 8 -1.06 7.89 -5.86
N VAL A 9 -2.38 7.95 -5.65
CA VAL A 9 -3.13 9.22 -5.68
C VAL A 9 -2.92 10.08 -4.44
N THR A 10 -2.64 9.45 -3.29
CA THR A 10 -2.39 10.18 -2.05
C THR A 10 -0.92 10.57 -1.87
N GLY A 11 0.00 10.02 -2.66
CA GLY A 11 1.44 10.22 -2.52
C GLY A 11 2.00 9.71 -1.19
N ARG A 12 1.34 8.72 -0.57
CA ARG A 12 1.71 8.17 0.74
C ARG A 12 2.05 6.69 0.64
N GLU A 13 3.04 6.25 1.42
CA GLU A 13 3.29 4.83 1.66
C GLU A 13 2.15 4.27 2.52
N ILE A 14 1.61 3.12 2.10
CA ILE A 14 0.61 2.37 2.86
C ILE A 14 1.25 1.08 3.33
N ILE A 15 1.23 0.84 4.64
CA ILE A 15 1.70 -0.41 5.25
C ILE A 15 0.47 -1.19 5.71
N ALA A 16 0.20 -2.33 5.09
CA ALA A 16 -0.88 -3.22 5.46
C ALA A 16 -0.33 -4.48 6.14
N ARG A 17 -0.96 -4.95 7.20
CA ARG A 17 -0.56 -6.17 7.91
C ARG A 17 -1.59 -7.27 7.67
N ASP A 18 -1.12 -8.46 7.31
CA ASP A 18 -1.92 -9.68 7.36
C ASP A 18 -1.47 -10.58 8.53
N ALA A 19 -1.98 -11.82 8.58
CA ALA A 19 -1.75 -12.75 9.70
C ALA A 19 -0.27 -12.99 10.04
N SER A 20 0.65 -12.87 9.09
CA SER A 20 2.07 -13.20 9.31
C SER A 20 3.06 -12.22 8.69
N ARG A 21 2.61 -11.28 7.84
CA ARG A 21 3.52 -10.35 7.15
C ARG A 21 2.96 -8.93 7.03
N PHE A 22 3.89 -8.01 6.78
CA PHE A 22 3.59 -6.65 6.35
C PHE A 22 3.77 -6.54 4.85
N HIS A 23 2.83 -5.85 4.21
CA HIS A 23 2.87 -5.43 2.82
C HIS A 23 3.10 -3.93 2.78
N ARG A 24 4.09 -3.50 2.00
CA ARG A 24 4.38 -2.10 1.77
C ARG A 24 3.93 -1.75 0.37
N PHE A 25 3.07 -0.74 0.27
CA PHE A 25 2.62 -0.19 -1.00
C PHE A 25 3.13 1.24 -1.11
N LYS A 26 3.87 1.51 -2.18
CA LYS A 26 4.46 2.83 -2.47
C LYS A 26 4.32 3.10 -3.96
N ASP A 27 3.94 4.32 -4.32
CA ASP A 27 3.83 4.78 -5.71
C ASP A 27 2.91 3.91 -6.61
N GLY A 28 2.02 3.13 -5.98
CA GLY A 28 1.12 2.21 -6.66
C GLY A 28 1.70 0.82 -6.98
N VAL A 29 2.74 0.40 -6.27
CA VAL A 29 3.29 -0.96 -6.31
C VAL A 29 2.87 -1.74 -5.09
#